data_AF-A0A2E5JGP3-F1
#
_entry.id   AF-A0A2E5JGP3-F1
#
_cell.length_a   1.000
_cell.length_b   1.000
_cell.length_c   1.000
_cell.angle_alpha   90.00
_cell.angle_beta   90.00
_cell.angle_gamma   90.00
#
_symmetry.space_group_name_H-M   'P 1'
#
loop_
_entity.id
_entity.type
_entity.pdbx_description
1 polymer ?
#
loop_
_entity_poly.entity_id
_entity_poly.type
_entity_poly.pdbx_seq_one_letter_code
_entity_poly.pdbx_strand_id
1 'polypeptide(L)' 'MSKRLIIVDVSNFIFRAFFAVRGMNAPDGTPTNAVHGVLMMMRK' A
#
# COMPACT_ATOMS: atom_id res chain seq x y z
N MET A 1 17.69 23.01 9.70
CA MET A 1 16.89 21.80 9.95
C MET A 1 17.60 20.59 9.34
N SER A 2 17.74 19.49 10.08
CA SER A 2 18.25 18.24 9.51
C SER A 2 17.21 17.64 8.55
N LYS A 3 17.64 17.21 7.36
CA LYS A 3 16.76 16.51 6.41
C LYS A 3 16.53 15.08 6.90
N ARG A 4 15.27 14.65 6.97
CA ARG A 4 14.90 13.29 7.37
C ARG A 4 14.91 12.38 6.14
N LEU A 5 15.75 11.34 6.17
CA LEU A 5 15.73 10.25 5.20
C LEU A 5 14.86 9.12 5.76
N ILE A 6 13.95 8.59 4.94
CA ILE A 6 13.16 7.40 5.25
C ILE A 6 13.43 6.39 4.13
N ILE A 7 13.77 5.16 4.52
CA ILE A 7 13.96 4.02 3.60
C ILE A 7 12.89 2.99 3.96
N VAL A 8 12.18 2.48 2.96
CA VAL A 8 11.06 1.56 3.14
C VAL A 8 11.27 0.33 2.27
N ASP A 9 11.15 -0.86 2.87
CA ASP A 9 10.99 -2.12 2.14
C ASP A 9 9.51 -2.38 1.84
N VAL A 10 9.14 -2.26 0.58
CA VAL A 10 7.75 -2.34 0.12
C VAL A 10 7.25 -3.79 0.05
N SER A 11 8.14 -4.78 -0.04
CA SER A 11 7.77 -6.19 -0.25
C SER A 11 6.85 -6.72 0.86
N ASN A 12 7.18 -6.41 2.11
CA ASN A 12 6.38 -6.83 3.27
C ASN A 12 5.05 -6.04 3.36
N PHE A 13 5.00 -4.84 2.81
CA PHE A 13 3.82 -3.98 2.88
C PHE A 13 2.72 -4.46 1.93
N ILE A 14 3.08 -5.12 0.83
CA ILE A 14 2.13 -5.67 -0.14
C ILE A 14 1.21 -6.69 0.51
N PHE A 15 1.75 -7.69 1.21
CA PHE A 15 0.95 -8.72 1.87
C PHE A 15 0.08 -8.13 2.99
N ARG A 16 0.66 -7.23 3.79
CA ARG A 16 -0.10 -6.52 4.85
C ARG A 16 -1.28 -5.74 4.28
N ALA A 17 -1.06 -4.98 3.20
CA ALA A 17 -2.11 -4.23 2.52
C ALA A 17 -3.18 -5.15 1.93
N PHE A 18 -2.77 -6.24 1.27
CA PHE A 18 -3.67 -7.20 0.64
C PHE A 18 -4.62 -7.85 1.65
N PHE A 19 -4.13 -8.25 2.83
CA PHE A 19 -4.97 -8.89 3.84
C PHE A 19 -5.76 -7.91 4.72
N ALA A 20 -5.31 -6.65 4.84
CA ALA A 20 -6.00 -5.62 5.62
C ALA A 20 -7.18 -4.99 4.86
N VAL A 21 -7.06 -4.78 3.56
CA VAL A 21 -8.10 -4.15 2.73
C VAL A 21 -8.83 -5.24 1.94
N ARG A 22 -10.09 -5.52 2.30
CA ARG A 22 -10.93 -6.55 1.65
C ARG A 22 -11.92 -5.93 0.68
N GLY A 23 -12.16 -6.61 -0.45
CA GLY A 23 -13.25 -6.27 -1.38
C GLY A 23 -13.04 -4.97 -2.17
N MET A 24 -11.81 -4.73 -2.67
CA MET A 24 -11.50 -3.57 -3.52
C MET A 24 -10.91 -4.03 -4.85
N ASN A 25 -11.71 -3.84 -5.90
CA ASN A 25 -11.40 -4.23 -7.27
C ASN A 25 -11.60 -3.03 -8.20
N ALA A 26 -10.87 -2.99 -9.30
CA ALA A 26 -11.12 -2.08 -10.42
C ALA A 26 -12.40 -2.48 -11.19
N PRO A 27 -12.93 -1.62 -12.07
CA PRO A 27 -14.15 -1.91 -12.84
C PRO A 27 -14.07 -3.16 -13.72
N ASP A 28 -12.86 -3.58 -14.11
CA ASP A 28 -12.60 -4.82 -14.85
C ASP A 28 -12.53 -6.06 -13.94
N GLY A 29 -12.71 -5.90 -12.63
CA GLY A 29 -12.65 -6.96 -11.63
C GLY A 29 -11.24 -7.22 -11.07
N THR A 30 -10.20 -6.57 -11.59
CA THR A 30 -8.82 -6.76 -11.11
C THR A 30 -8.69 -6.29 -9.65
N PRO A 31 -8.19 -7.10 -8.71
CA PRO A 31 -7.97 -6.67 -7.34
C PRO A 31 -6.93 -5.54 -7.25
N THR A 32 -7.28 -4.45 -6.58
CA THR A 32 -6.40 -3.25 -6.43
C THR A 32 -6.13 -2.87 -4.97
N ASN A 33 -6.68 -3.66 -4.03
CA ASN A 33 -6.55 -3.48 -2.59
C ASN A 33 -5.11 -3.34 -2.08
N ALA A 34 -4.18 -4.17 -2.58
CA ALA A 34 -2.78 -4.11 -2.17
C ALA A 34 -2.10 -2.79 -2.59
N VAL A 35 -2.35 -2.36 -3.83
CA VAL A 35 -1.81 -1.10 -4.38
C VAL A 35 -2.34 0.09 -3.59
N HIS A 36 -3.66 0.13 -3.37
CA HIS A 36 -4.30 1.18 -2.60
C HIS A 36 -3.77 1.24 -1.15
N GLY A 37 -3.67 0.09 -0.48
CA GLY A 37 -3.21 0.02 0.90
C GLY A 37 -1.74 0.44 1.06
N VAL A 38 -0.85 0.05 0.14
CA VAL A 38 0.55 0.51 0.16
C VAL A 38 0.65 2.03 0.00
N LEU A 39 -0.09 2.61 -0.95
CA LEU A 39 -0.14 4.06 -1.15
C LEU A 39 -0.67 4.79 0.08
N MET A 40 -1.70 4.25 0.75
CA MET A 40 -2.23 4.83 1.99
C MET A 40 -1.23 4.80 3.14
N MET A 41 -0.43 3.74 3.26
CA MET A 41 0.64 3.66 4.27
C MET A 41 1.80 4.65 4.02
N MET A 42 1.97 5.09 2.77
CA MET A 42 2.97 6.09 2.39
C MET A 42 2.44 7.53 2.42
N ARG A 43 1.13 7.71 2.60
CA ARG A 43 0.51 9.03 2.69
C ARG A 43 0.87 9.67 4.02
N LYS A 44 1.24 10.95 3.96
CA LYS A 44 1.62 11.77 5.11
C LYS A 44 0.42 12.14 5.97
#